data_AF-A0A7S0NCK5-F1
#
_entry.id   AF-A0A7S0NCK5-F1
#
_cell.length_a   1.000
_cell.length_b   1.000
_cell.length_c   1.000
_cell.angle_alpha   90.00
_cell.angle_beta   90.00
_cell.angle_gamma   90.00
#
_symmetry.space_group_name_H-M   'P 1'
#
loop_
_entity.id
_entity.type
_entity.pdbx_description
1 polymer ?
#
loop_
_entity_poly.entity_id
_entity_poly.type
_entity_poly.pdbx_seq_one_letter_code
_entity_poly.pdbx_strand_id
1 'polypeptide(L)'
;AQLPRPCCRGRRLAQSPLMRVSVRVADDAELRFQGGASRIRPLSVLIAQGFVPADASEQQVNVMAAQLARNLAQKFSNTNPEDSALLVAESGDDIVAACGIEVMGLTATGLDTFRYEAGDPQGTLADRPFLSNLAVRRDFRRKGIAKRLCRAAEQSARSWGYTEVLLKVEAENKKARNLYRSLGYRVVAIDREAERPETGSGGLKFVKTTQVAMRKDLRVPPPDVLALRAALLGGSYYLYAQYVASGVGPEGLLRGAEEVSGLDLQALLPALTAVDQAVLPLLSPLLDMASR
;
A
#
# COMPACT_ATOMS: atom_id res chain seq x y z
N ALA A 1 36.88 -17.76 47.94
CA ALA A 1 35.74 -16.93 47.53
C ALA A 1 35.18 -17.47 46.21
N GLN A 2 34.09 -18.24 46.27
CA GLN A 2 33.40 -18.76 45.07
C GLN A 2 32.48 -17.66 44.53
N LEU A 3 32.67 -17.27 43.27
CA LEU A 3 31.77 -16.38 42.55
C LEU A 3 30.40 -17.06 42.36
N PRO A 4 29.27 -16.34 42.53
CA PRO A 4 27.94 -16.93 42.40
C PRO A 4 27.60 -17.22 40.94
N ARG A 5 27.00 -18.39 40.68
CA ARG A 5 26.48 -18.78 39.36
C ARG A 5 25.28 -17.89 38.98
N PRO A 6 25.18 -17.38 37.75
CA PRO A 6 23.97 -16.69 37.30
C PRO A 6 22.85 -17.71 37.06
N CYS A 7 21.73 -17.56 37.78
CA CYS A 7 20.48 -18.25 37.52
C CYS A 7 19.87 -17.76 36.20
N CYS A 8 20.23 -18.39 35.08
CA CYS A 8 19.49 -18.25 33.82
C CYS A 8 18.15 -18.99 33.92
N ARG A 9 17.14 -18.37 34.56
CA ARG A 9 15.74 -18.71 34.31
C ARG A 9 15.41 -18.24 32.89
N GLY A 10 15.52 -19.16 31.94
CA GLY A 10 15.06 -18.97 30.58
C GLY A 10 13.57 -18.62 30.58
N ARG A 11 13.24 -17.33 30.43
CA ARG A 11 11.97 -16.94 29.84
C ARG A 11 12.03 -17.41 28.40
N ARG A 12 11.41 -18.55 28.10
CA ARG A 12 10.92 -18.81 26.75
C ARG A 12 10.05 -17.61 26.39
N LEU A 13 10.60 -16.70 25.58
CA LEU A 13 9.80 -15.78 24.79
C LEU A 13 8.94 -16.69 23.92
N ALA A 14 7.71 -16.94 24.37
CA ALA A 14 6.69 -17.49 23.50
C ALA A 14 6.58 -16.51 22.35
N GLN A 15 7.21 -16.83 21.22
CA GLN A 15 7.02 -16.12 19.97
C GLN A 15 5.51 -16.19 19.73
N SER A 16 4.83 -15.05 19.86
CA SER A 16 3.42 -14.96 19.55
C SER A 16 3.26 -15.48 18.12
N PRO A 17 2.29 -16.37 17.85
CA PRO A 17 2.11 -16.92 16.51
C PRO A 17 2.01 -15.73 15.55
N LEU A 18 2.88 -15.70 14.54
CA LEU A 18 2.89 -14.67 13.50
C LEU A 18 1.47 -14.60 12.93
N MET A 19 0.68 -13.61 13.36
CA MET A 19 -0.67 -13.43 12.84
C MET A 19 -0.58 -13.18 11.34
N ARG A 20 -0.91 -14.20 10.55
CA ARG A 20 -0.77 -14.17 9.11
C ARG A 20 -1.97 -13.40 8.55
N VAL A 21 -1.73 -12.16 8.15
CA VAL A 21 -2.74 -11.32 7.52
C VAL A 21 -2.66 -11.46 6.00
N SER A 22 -3.71 -11.92 5.34
CA SER A 22 -3.86 -11.93 3.87
C SER A 22 -4.55 -10.65 3.40
N VAL A 23 -4.42 -10.31 2.11
CA VAL A 23 -5.16 -9.22 1.46
C VAL A 23 -5.71 -9.77 0.15
N ARG A 24 -7.00 -9.53 -0.13
CA ARG A 24 -7.70 -9.92 -1.35
C ARG A 24 -8.78 -8.92 -1.73
N VAL A 25 -9.32 -9.04 -2.93
CA VAL A 25 -10.57 -8.38 -3.33
C VAL A 25 -11.74 -9.13 -2.67
N ALA A 26 -12.72 -8.41 -2.14
CA ALA A 26 -13.95 -8.99 -1.63
C ALA A 26 -14.82 -9.52 -2.78
N ASP A 27 -15.44 -10.67 -2.58
CA ASP A 27 -16.34 -11.25 -3.58
C ASP A 27 -17.70 -10.53 -3.55
N ASP A 28 -18.39 -10.48 -4.69
CA ASP A 28 -19.71 -9.85 -4.81
C ASP A 28 -20.72 -10.40 -3.77
N ALA A 29 -20.67 -11.70 -3.50
CA ALA A 29 -21.55 -12.35 -2.52
C ALA A 29 -21.35 -11.81 -1.09
N GLU A 30 -20.14 -11.34 -0.75
CA GLU A 30 -19.84 -10.75 0.55
C GLU A 30 -20.43 -9.35 0.71
N LEU A 31 -20.70 -8.67 -0.40
CA LEU A 31 -21.25 -7.31 -0.46
C LEU A 31 -22.77 -7.27 -0.56
N ARG A 32 -23.44 -8.43 -0.55
CA ARG A 32 -24.90 -8.52 -0.51
C ARG A 32 -25.42 -8.37 0.91
N PHE A 33 -26.63 -7.84 1.07
CA PHE A 33 -27.28 -7.71 2.38
C PHE A 33 -27.78 -9.04 2.97
N GLN A 34 -27.92 -10.07 2.15
CA GLN A 34 -28.45 -11.37 2.51
C GLN A 34 -27.56 -12.48 1.93
N GLY A 35 -27.65 -13.68 2.53
CA GLY A 35 -26.90 -14.87 2.11
C GLY A 35 -25.81 -15.26 3.10
N GLY A 36 -25.49 -16.55 3.18
CA GLY A 36 -24.55 -17.11 4.16
C GLY A 36 -23.10 -16.61 4.03
N ALA A 37 -22.73 -16.10 2.86
CA ALA A 37 -21.41 -15.51 2.60
C ALA A 37 -21.34 -13.99 2.89
N SER A 38 -22.46 -13.34 3.26
CA SER A 38 -22.50 -11.89 3.44
C SER A 38 -21.54 -11.43 4.56
N ARG A 39 -20.66 -10.47 4.23
CA ARG A 39 -19.75 -9.80 5.16
C ARG A 39 -19.93 -8.28 5.18
N ILE A 40 -20.97 -7.75 4.53
CA ILE A 40 -21.15 -6.30 4.38
C ILE A 40 -21.34 -5.58 5.72
N ARG A 41 -22.01 -6.23 6.68
CA ARG A 41 -22.24 -5.68 8.01
C ARG A 41 -20.94 -5.53 8.82
N PRO A 42 -20.11 -6.58 9.01
CA PRO A 42 -18.83 -6.41 9.69
C PRO A 42 -17.90 -5.44 8.97
N LEU A 43 -17.90 -5.40 7.63
CA LEU A 43 -17.16 -4.41 6.84
C LEU A 43 -17.60 -2.98 7.13
N SER A 44 -18.91 -2.72 7.09
CA SER A 44 -19.44 -1.37 7.29
C SER A 44 -19.27 -0.89 8.72
N VAL A 45 -19.37 -1.78 9.72
CA VAL A 45 -19.06 -1.48 11.13
C VAL A 45 -17.58 -1.12 11.30
N LEU A 46 -16.67 -1.89 10.70
CA LEU A 46 -15.24 -1.62 10.75
C LEU A 46 -14.90 -0.24 10.17
N ILE A 47 -15.52 0.12 9.04
CA ILE A 47 -15.30 1.43 8.41
C ILE A 47 -15.97 2.54 9.23
N ALA A 48 -17.18 2.33 9.74
CA ALA A 48 -17.92 3.30 10.55
C ALA A 48 -17.15 3.76 11.80
N GLN A 49 -16.40 2.86 12.44
CA GLN A 49 -15.52 3.18 13.58
C GLN A 49 -14.43 4.21 13.24
N GLY A 50 -14.16 4.48 11.96
CA GLY A 50 -13.28 5.55 11.50
C GLY A 50 -13.96 6.91 11.36
N PHE A 51 -15.29 6.95 11.30
CA PHE A 51 -16.10 8.17 11.11
C PHE A 51 -16.74 8.68 12.39
N VAL A 52 -16.83 7.85 13.43
CA VAL A 52 -17.41 8.22 14.72
C VAL A 52 -16.32 8.42 15.79
N PRO A 53 -16.58 9.26 16.81
CA PRO A 53 -15.72 9.39 17.98
C PRO A 53 -15.46 8.06 18.70
N ALA A 54 -14.35 7.97 19.43
CA ALA A 54 -13.96 6.74 20.13
C ALA A 54 -14.91 6.35 21.27
N ASP A 55 -15.65 7.32 21.79
CA ASP A 55 -16.67 7.22 22.84
C ASP A 55 -18.11 7.17 22.27
N ALA A 56 -18.25 7.05 20.95
CA ALA A 56 -19.57 6.95 20.31
C ALA A 56 -20.35 5.72 20.81
N SER A 57 -21.66 5.89 20.97
CA SER A 57 -22.55 4.79 21.34
C SER A 57 -22.65 3.75 20.24
N GLU A 58 -23.02 2.52 20.61
CA GLU A 58 -23.25 1.44 19.63
C GLU A 58 -24.33 1.84 18.60
N GLN A 59 -25.35 2.58 19.04
CA GLN A 59 -26.39 3.11 18.16
C GLN A 59 -25.81 4.05 17.09
N GLN A 60 -24.90 4.96 17.46
CA GLN A 60 -24.25 5.86 16.51
C GLN A 60 -23.42 5.08 15.49
N VAL A 61 -22.61 4.12 15.95
CA VAL A 61 -21.85 3.21 15.07
C VAL A 61 -22.79 2.49 14.11
N ASN A 62 -23.92 1.97 14.62
CA ASN A 62 -24.88 1.19 13.84
C ASN A 62 -25.58 2.01 12.75
N VAL A 63 -25.95 3.26 13.06
CA VAL A 63 -26.53 4.21 12.09
C VAL A 63 -25.54 4.51 10.96
N MET A 64 -24.29 4.84 11.30
CA MET A 64 -23.23 5.10 10.32
C MET A 64 -22.95 3.86 9.46
N ALA A 65 -22.82 2.69 10.10
CA ALA A 65 -22.55 1.43 9.42
C ALA A 65 -23.69 0.99 8.49
N ALA A 66 -24.95 1.30 8.81
CA ALA A 66 -26.07 1.00 7.92
C ALA A 66 -26.02 1.83 6.62
N GLN A 67 -25.57 3.09 6.71
CA GLN A 67 -25.39 3.98 5.57
C GLN A 67 -24.19 3.55 4.72
N LEU A 68 -23.06 3.25 5.37
CA LEU A 68 -21.89 2.72 4.70
C LEU A 68 -22.16 1.38 4.02
N ALA A 69 -22.95 0.49 4.62
CA ALA A 69 -23.33 -0.77 3.97
C ALA A 69 -24.01 -0.55 2.62
N ARG A 70 -24.97 0.40 2.53
CA ARG A 70 -25.59 0.73 1.23
C ARG A 70 -24.60 1.29 0.24
N ASN A 71 -23.72 2.19 0.69
CA ASN A 71 -22.70 2.79 -0.18
C ASN A 71 -21.71 1.74 -0.69
N LEU A 72 -21.27 0.80 0.16
CA LEU A 72 -20.37 -0.29 -0.23
C LEU A 72 -21.04 -1.24 -1.23
N ALA A 73 -22.29 -1.66 -0.96
CA ALA A 73 -23.04 -2.52 -1.86
C ALA A 73 -23.24 -1.87 -3.23
N GLN A 74 -23.57 -0.58 -3.26
CA GLN A 74 -23.78 0.15 -4.51
C GLN A 74 -22.48 0.30 -5.31
N LYS A 75 -21.36 0.60 -4.64
CA LYS A 75 -20.11 0.99 -5.30
C LYS A 75 -19.21 -0.16 -5.69
N PHE A 76 -19.19 -1.24 -4.92
CA PHE A 76 -18.17 -2.29 -5.07
C PHE A 76 -18.75 -3.66 -5.42
N SER A 77 -20.08 -3.77 -5.55
CA SER A 77 -20.70 -4.96 -6.11
C SER A 77 -20.68 -4.92 -7.64
N ASN A 78 -20.96 -6.06 -8.26
CA ASN A 78 -21.02 -6.22 -9.71
C ASN A 78 -22.17 -5.43 -10.36
N THR A 79 -23.02 -4.75 -9.58
CA THR A 79 -24.03 -3.84 -10.13
C THR A 79 -23.45 -2.50 -10.56
N ASN A 80 -22.24 -2.14 -10.10
CA ASN A 80 -21.55 -0.94 -10.56
C ASN A 80 -20.96 -1.20 -11.96
N PRO A 81 -21.36 -0.44 -13.00
CA PRO A 81 -20.79 -0.60 -14.35
C PRO A 81 -19.33 -0.12 -14.44
N GLU A 82 -18.89 0.73 -13.50
CA GLU A 82 -17.54 1.28 -13.47
C GLU A 82 -16.55 0.33 -12.77
N ASP A 83 -15.28 0.41 -13.17
CA ASP A 83 -14.20 -0.31 -12.53
C ASP A 83 -14.11 0.02 -11.03
N SER A 84 -14.28 -1.00 -10.19
CA SER A 84 -14.28 -0.84 -8.74
C SER A 84 -13.83 -2.12 -8.02
N ALA A 85 -13.28 -1.95 -6.83
CA ALA A 85 -12.87 -3.06 -5.97
C ALA A 85 -12.90 -2.65 -4.50
N LEU A 86 -13.45 -3.51 -3.64
CA LEU A 86 -13.27 -3.42 -2.19
C LEU A 86 -12.20 -4.42 -1.76
N LEU A 87 -11.08 -3.93 -1.27
CA LEU A 87 -10.00 -4.78 -0.77
C LEU A 87 -10.18 -5.02 0.72
N VAL A 88 -10.02 -6.26 1.14
CA VAL A 88 -10.13 -6.69 2.53
C VAL A 88 -8.84 -7.32 2.99
N ALA A 89 -8.49 -7.10 4.26
CA ALA A 89 -7.43 -7.82 4.92
C ALA A 89 -8.04 -8.72 6.00
N GLU A 90 -7.58 -9.97 6.04
CA GLU A 90 -8.16 -11.02 6.88
C GLU A 90 -7.11 -11.62 7.81
N SER A 91 -7.57 -12.07 8.97
CA SER A 91 -6.75 -12.80 9.94
C SER A 91 -7.55 -13.99 10.45
N GLY A 92 -7.39 -15.15 9.82
CA GLY A 92 -8.37 -16.23 9.97
C GLY A 92 -9.68 -15.85 9.27
N ASP A 93 -10.82 -16.08 9.93
CA ASP A 93 -12.15 -15.75 9.38
C ASP A 93 -12.61 -14.31 9.64
N ASP A 94 -11.74 -13.53 10.31
CA ASP A 94 -12.00 -12.15 10.69
C ASP A 94 -11.52 -11.17 9.62
N ILE A 95 -12.40 -10.25 9.22
CA ILE A 95 -12.01 -9.06 8.47
C ILE A 95 -11.41 -8.04 9.45
N VAL A 96 -10.15 -7.68 9.22
CA VAL A 96 -9.38 -6.79 10.11
C VAL A 96 -9.07 -5.44 9.48
N ALA A 97 -9.22 -5.29 8.17
CA ALA A 97 -9.06 -4.03 7.47
C ALA A 97 -9.82 -4.04 6.14
N ALA A 98 -10.14 -2.85 5.63
CA ALA A 98 -10.75 -2.65 4.32
C ALA A 98 -10.19 -1.40 3.63
N CYS A 99 -10.27 -1.36 2.30
CA CYS A 99 -9.89 -0.22 1.45
C CYS A 99 -10.65 -0.32 0.13
N GLY A 100 -11.45 0.69 -0.21
CA GLY A 100 -12.15 0.77 -1.49
C GLY A 100 -11.34 1.52 -2.54
N ILE A 101 -11.50 1.14 -3.80
CA ILE A 101 -11.07 1.92 -4.96
C ILE A 101 -12.13 1.83 -6.05
N GLU A 102 -12.53 2.97 -6.60
CA GLU A 102 -13.56 3.08 -7.64
C GLU A 102 -13.14 4.09 -8.69
N VAL A 103 -13.49 3.87 -9.95
CA VAL A 103 -13.39 4.88 -11.00
C VAL A 103 -14.59 5.80 -10.91
N MET A 104 -14.34 7.10 -10.92
CA MET A 104 -15.39 8.11 -10.98
C MET A 104 -14.88 9.37 -11.69
N GLY A 105 -15.80 10.18 -12.22
CA GLY A 105 -15.48 11.46 -12.83
C GLY A 105 -14.92 12.45 -11.81
N LEU A 106 -13.63 12.80 -11.95
CA LEU A 106 -12.93 13.76 -11.09
C LEU A 106 -12.07 14.71 -11.92
N THR A 107 -11.97 15.96 -11.46
CA THR A 107 -10.97 16.91 -11.98
C THR A 107 -9.55 16.49 -11.58
N ALA A 108 -8.53 17.11 -12.18
CA ALA A 108 -7.13 16.87 -11.79
C ALA A 108 -6.83 17.21 -10.31
N THR A 109 -7.64 18.07 -9.70
CA THR A 109 -7.58 18.45 -8.29
C THR A 109 -8.48 17.60 -7.38
N GLY A 110 -9.19 16.61 -7.95
CA GLY A 110 -10.03 15.68 -7.22
C GLY A 110 -11.40 16.23 -6.85
N LEU A 111 -11.90 17.27 -7.52
CA LEU A 111 -13.30 17.69 -7.38
C LEU A 111 -14.21 16.74 -8.16
N ASP A 112 -15.35 16.38 -7.59
CA ASP A 112 -16.35 15.50 -8.20
C ASP A 112 -17.44 16.31 -8.92
N THR A 113 -18.27 15.59 -9.68
CA THR A 113 -19.35 16.13 -10.51
C THR A 113 -20.41 16.90 -9.72
N PHE A 114 -20.59 16.65 -8.42
CA PHE A 114 -21.56 17.39 -7.61
C PHE A 114 -21.03 18.76 -7.18
N ARG A 115 -19.71 18.94 -7.14
CA ARG A 115 -19.06 20.24 -6.86
C ARG A 115 -18.56 20.95 -8.13
N TYR A 116 -18.84 20.37 -9.29
CA TYR A 116 -18.42 20.79 -10.63
C TYR A 116 -19.05 22.11 -11.07
N GLU A 117 -20.33 22.35 -10.77
CA GLU A 117 -21.11 23.47 -11.32
C GLU A 117 -20.62 24.87 -10.89
N ALA A 118 -19.68 24.97 -9.95
CA ALA A 118 -19.09 26.24 -9.52
C ALA A 118 -17.56 26.38 -9.75
N GLY A 119 -16.84 25.31 -10.15
CA GLY A 119 -15.39 25.22 -9.87
C GLY A 119 -14.45 24.69 -10.96
N ASP A 120 -14.95 24.25 -12.13
CA ASP A 120 -14.10 23.71 -13.22
C ASP A 120 -14.34 24.44 -14.56
N PRO A 121 -14.03 25.74 -14.67
CA PRO A 121 -14.26 26.52 -15.89
C PRO A 121 -13.45 26.04 -17.12
N GLN A 122 -12.52 25.09 -16.93
CA GLN A 122 -11.69 24.53 -17.99
C GLN A 122 -12.14 23.13 -18.48
N GLY A 123 -13.17 22.53 -17.88
CA GLY A 123 -13.69 21.22 -18.31
C GLY A 123 -12.66 20.10 -18.18
N THR A 124 -12.05 19.96 -16.99
CA THR A 124 -10.94 19.03 -16.72
C THR A 124 -11.38 17.69 -16.12
N LEU A 125 -12.69 17.44 -16.05
CA LEU A 125 -13.27 16.19 -15.57
C LEU A 125 -12.81 15.00 -16.43
N ALA A 126 -12.35 13.95 -15.77
CA ALA A 126 -11.98 12.68 -16.41
C ALA A 126 -12.23 11.52 -15.46
N ASP A 127 -12.35 10.32 -15.99
CA ASP A 127 -12.45 9.11 -15.19
C ASP A 127 -11.13 8.85 -14.47
N ARG A 128 -11.19 8.78 -13.14
CA ARG A 128 -10.00 8.64 -12.30
C ARG A 128 -10.27 7.66 -11.15
N PRO A 129 -9.33 6.75 -10.85
CA PRO A 129 -9.43 5.90 -9.67
C PRO A 129 -9.34 6.72 -8.39
N PHE A 130 -10.31 6.52 -7.52
CA PHE A 130 -10.46 7.18 -6.24
C PHE A 130 -10.41 6.17 -5.10
N LEU A 131 -9.40 6.32 -4.23
CA LEU A 131 -9.23 5.48 -3.05
C LEU A 131 -10.07 6.03 -1.89
N SER A 132 -10.91 5.18 -1.32
CA SER A 132 -11.85 5.49 -0.25
C SER A 132 -11.89 4.38 0.81
N ASN A 133 -12.67 4.59 1.88
CA ASN A 133 -13.02 3.54 2.85
C ASN A 133 -11.84 2.78 3.50
N LEU A 134 -10.66 3.42 3.63
CA LEU A 134 -9.50 2.81 4.28
C LEU A 134 -9.67 2.75 5.80
N ALA A 135 -9.84 1.55 6.34
CA ALA A 135 -9.98 1.31 7.77
C ALA A 135 -9.15 0.10 8.21
N VAL A 136 -8.56 0.17 9.41
CA VAL A 136 -7.84 -0.94 10.05
C VAL A 136 -8.30 -1.06 11.50
N ARG A 137 -8.69 -2.27 11.89
CA ARG A 137 -9.08 -2.66 13.26
C ARG A 137 -7.97 -2.26 14.23
N ARG A 138 -8.33 -1.68 15.38
CA ARG A 138 -7.39 -1.02 16.30
C ARG A 138 -6.19 -1.89 16.66
N ASP A 139 -6.43 -3.18 16.97
CA ASP A 139 -5.40 -4.14 17.40
C ASP A 139 -4.52 -4.68 16.27
N PHE A 140 -4.86 -4.31 15.03
CA PHE A 140 -4.13 -4.65 13.80
C PHE A 140 -3.40 -3.44 13.20
N ARG A 141 -3.52 -2.26 13.81
CA ARG A 141 -2.81 -1.04 13.37
C ARG A 141 -1.31 -1.17 13.60
N ARG A 142 -0.55 -0.32 12.88
CA ARG A 142 0.93 -0.23 12.94
C ARG A 142 1.68 -1.49 12.50
N LYS A 143 0.99 -2.48 11.91
CA LYS A 143 1.56 -3.70 11.33
C LYS A 143 1.71 -3.64 9.79
N GLY A 144 1.70 -2.44 9.20
CA GLY A 144 1.84 -2.24 7.75
C GLY A 144 0.61 -2.58 6.89
N ILE A 145 -0.49 -3.05 7.47
CA ILE A 145 -1.70 -3.51 6.74
C ILE A 145 -2.28 -2.42 5.83
N ALA A 146 -2.41 -1.18 6.31
CA ALA A 146 -2.92 -0.08 5.49
C ALA A 146 -2.06 0.17 4.23
N LYS A 147 -0.73 0.06 4.34
CA LYS A 147 0.17 0.18 3.18
C LYS A 147 -0.05 -0.94 2.17
N ARG A 148 -0.26 -2.16 2.66
CA ARG A 148 -0.54 -3.34 1.81
C ARG A 148 -1.85 -3.18 1.05
N LEU A 149 -2.91 -2.72 1.73
CA LEU A 149 -4.20 -2.43 1.11
C LEU A 149 -4.10 -1.34 0.04
N CYS A 150 -3.46 -0.20 0.35
CA CYS A 150 -3.24 0.86 -0.64
C CYS A 150 -2.46 0.36 -1.86
N ARG A 151 -1.39 -0.42 -1.68
CA ARG A 151 -0.63 -0.99 -2.81
C ARG A 151 -1.46 -1.95 -3.66
N ALA A 152 -2.30 -2.76 -3.04
CA ALA A 152 -3.20 -3.66 -3.77
C ALA A 152 -4.29 -2.87 -4.52
N ALA A 153 -4.79 -1.78 -3.95
CA ALA A 153 -5.73 -0.88 -4.62
C ALA A 153 -5.06 -0.18 -5.83
N GLU A 154 -3.84 0.33 -5.64
CA GLU A 154 -3.01 0.87 -6.74
C GLU A 154 -2.73 -0.17 -7.83
N GLN A 155 -2.60 -1.46 -7.48
CA GLN A 155 -2.43 -2.53 -8.46
C GLN A 155 -3.72 -2.76 -9.27
N SER A 156 -4.87 -2.64 -8.62
CA SER A 156 -6.18 -2.73 -9.30
C SER A 156 -6.35 -1.58 -10.30
N ALA A 157 -6.02 -0.35 -9.88
CA ALA A 157 -6.00 0.81 -10.78
C ALA A 157 -5.09 0.61 -11.99
N ARG A 158 -3.90 0.01 -11.81
CA ARG A 158 -3.00 -0.33 -12.93
C ARG A 158 -3.59 -1.37 -13.87
N SER A 159 -4.26 -2.40 -13.35
CA SER A 159 -4.87 -3.43 -14.21
C SER A 159 -6.03 -2.88 -15.04
N TRP A 160 -6.69 -1.83 -14.57
CA TRP A 160 -7.71 -1.09 -15.32
C TRP A 160 -7.12 -0.06 -16.31
N GLY A 161 -5.79 0.01 -16.44
CA GLY A 161 -5.10 0.89 -17.39
C GLY A 161 -4.83 2.31 -16.87
N TYR A 162 -5.14 2.62 -15.61
CA TYR A 162 -4.89 3.95 -15.05
C TYR A 162 -3.45 4.12 -14.56
N THR A 163 -2.92 5.31 -14.76
CA THR A 163 -1.57 5.70 -14.35
C THR A 163 -1.56 6.56 -13.08
N GLU A 164 -2.70 6.72 -12.41
CA GLU A 164 -2.82 7.58 -11.24
C GLU A 164 -3.91 7.09 -10.28
N VAL A 165 -3.81 7.54 -9.02
CA VAL A 165 -4.86 7.37 -8.00
C VAL A 165 -5.02 8.67 -7.23
N LEU A 166 -6.27 9.06 -6.97
CA LEU A 166 -6.63 10.18 -6.10
C LEU A 166 -7.27 9.68 -4.81
N LEU A 167 -7.24 10.53 -3.79
CA LEU A 167 -8.00 10.34 -2.55
C LEU A 167 -8.29 11.70 -1.91
N LYS A 168 -9.28 11.74 -1.03
CA LYS A 168 -9.50 12.85 -0.10
C LYS A 168 -9.32 12.38 1.33
N VAL A 169 -8.76 13.25 2.17
CA VAL A 169 -8.56 12.99 3.59
C VAL A 169 -8.74 14.28 4.37
N GLU A 170 -9.34 14.21 5.55
CA GLU A 170 -9.50 15.38 6.42
C GLU A 170 -8.14 16.00 6.77
N ALA A 171 -8.08 17.33 6.77
CA ALA A 171 -6.88 18.09 7.11
C ALA A 171 -6.37 17.75 8.52
N GLU A 172 -7.26 17.49 9.48
CA GLU A 172 -6.89 17.14 10.85
C GLU A 172 -6.36 15.70 10.99
N ASN A 173 -6.59 14.83 10.01
CA ASN A 173 -6.12 13.45 10.04
C ASN A 173 -4.63 13.33 9.65
N LYS A 174 -3.76 13.89 10.50
CA LYS A 174 -2.29 13.88 10.34
C LYS A 174 -1.74 12.46 10.16
N LYS A 175 -2.33 11.47 10.84
CA LYS A 175 -1.92 10.05 10.74
C LYS A 175 -2.14 9.50 9.33
N ALA A 176 -3.31 9.70 8.74
CA ALA A 176 -3.60 9.26 7.38
C ALA A 176 -2.81 10.06 6.33
N ARG A 177 -2.69 11.38 6.48
CA ARG A 177 -1.84 12.20 5.58
C ARG A 177 -0.39 11.73 5.55
N ASN A 178 0.18 11.40 6.71
CA ASN A 178 1.55 10.87 6.78
C ASN A 178 1.68 9.47 6.17
N LEU A 179 0.65 8.62 6.33
CA LEU A 179 0.59 7.33 5.64
C LEU A 179 0.64 7.53 4.12
N TYR A 180 -0.24 8.36 3.55
CA TYR A 180 -0.30 8.59 2.12
C TYR A 180 0.98 9.24 1.57
N ARG A 181 1.56 10.22 2.27
CA ARG A 181 2.87 10.78 1.91
C ARG A 181 3.96 9.71 1.86
N SER A 182 3.98 8.79 2.83
CA SER A 182 4.95 7.68 2.85
C SER A 182 4.75 6.68 1.71
N LEU A 183 3.57 6.67 1.09
CA LEU A 183 3.25 5.85 -0.09
C LEU A 183 3.52 6.58 -1.40
N GLY A 184 3.94 7.85 -1.36
CA GLY A 184 4.24 8.66 -2.55
C GLY A 184 3.12 9.60 -3.00
N TYR A 185 2.00 9.68 -2.26
CA TYR A 185 0.95 10.65 -2.57
C TYR A 185 1.40 12.09 -2.25
N ARG A 186 0.99 13.03 -3.10
CA ARG A 186 1.24 14.47 -2.98
C ARG A 186 -0.07 15.22 -2.88
N VAL A 187 -0.08 16.34 -2.13
CA VAL A 187 -1.25 17.22 -2.04
C VAL A 187 -1.43 17.93 -3.38
N VAL A 188 -2.66 17.93 -3.90
CA VAL A 188 -3.01 18.63 -5.16
C VAL A 188 -4.04 19.72 -4.96
N ALA A 189 -4.89 19.61 -3.93
CA ALA A 189 -5.86 20.65 -3.60
C ALA A 189 -6.30 20.57 -2.13
N ILE A 190 -6.93 21.65 -1.67
CA ILE A 190 -7.57 21.74 -0.35
C ILE A 190 -8.99 22.26 -0.58
N ASP A 191 -9.99 21.46 -0.20
CA ASP A 191 -11.39 21.84 -0.20
C ASP A 191 -11.79 22.24 1.23
N ARG A 192 -11.99 23.54 1.44
CA ARG A 192 -12.40 24.11 2.74
C ARG A 192 -13.91 24.06 2.96
N GLU A 193 -14.68 23.81 1.91
CA GLU A 193 -16.14 23.76 1.95
C GLU A 193 -16.63 22.31 1.95
N ALA A 194 -15.74 21.33 2.12
CA ALA A 194 -16.08 19.92 2.18
C ALA A 194 -17.01 19.63 3.36
N GLU A 195 -17.79 18.56 3.25
CA GLU A 195 -18.64 18.09 4.33
C GLU A 195 -18.30 16.64 4.67
N ARG A 196 -18.50 16.28 5.94
CA ARG A 196 -18.42 14.89 6.41
C ARG A 196 -19.71 14.48 7.11
N PRO A 197 -20.12 13.21 7.00
CA PRO A 197 -21.24 12.71 7.77
C PRO A 197 -20.85 12.60 9.25
N GLU A 198 -21.76 12.98 10.14
CA GLU A 198 -21.64 12.89 11.58
C GLU A 198 -22.96 12.37 12.16
N THR A 199 -22.88 11.50 13.16
CA THR A 199 -24.07 10.92 13.83
C THR A 199 -24.58 11.88 14.91
N GLY A 200 -25.80 12.37 14.76
CA GLY A 200 -26.52 13.19 15.74
C GLY A 200 -27.77 12.50 16.32
N SER A 201 -28.47 13.20 17.21
CA SER A 201 -29.67 12.71 17.91
C SER A 201 -30.85 12.32 16.98
N GLY A 202 -30.85 12.80 15.73
CA GLY A 202 -31.87 12.52 14.71
C GLY A 202 -31.38 11.74 13.49
N GLY A 203 -30.19 11.15 13.52
CA GLY A 203 -29.60 10.44 12.36
C GLY A 203 -28.29 11.07 11.86
N LEU A 204 -28.01 10.98 10.56
CA LEU A 204 -26.83 11.61 9.97
C LEU A 204 -27.06 13.10 9.73
N LYS A 205 -26.12 13.94 10.18
CA LYS A 205 -25.98 15.32 9.74
C LYS A 205 -24.68 15.46 8.96
N PHE A 206 -24.62 16.39 8.03
CA PHE A 206 -23.37 16.75 7.35
C PHE A 206 -22.80 18.00 8.01
N VAL A 207 -21.51 17.94 8.35
CA VAL A 207 -20.79 19.07 8.96
C VAL A 207 -19.65 19.50 8.08
N LYS A 208 -19.45 20.82 7.97
CA LYS A 208 -18.31 21.38 7.25
C LYS A 208 -17.00 20.86 7.83
N THR A 209 -16.07 20.55 6.95
CA THR A 209 -14.73 20.10 7.24
C THR A 209 -13.78 20.58 6.16
N THR A 210 -12.48 20.54 6.42
CA THR A 210 -11.47 20.77 5.39
C THR A 210 -10.93 19.43 4.92
N GLN A 211 -11.09 19.13 3.64
CA GLN A 211 -10.49 17.96 3.00
C GLN A 211 -9.26 18.36 2.18
N VAL A 212 -8.27 17.48 2.19
CA VAL A 212 -7.06 17.58 1.38
C VAL A 212 -7.14 16.50 0.32
N ALA A 213 -7.17 16.92 -0.94
CA ALA A 213 -7.05 16.01 -2.06
C ALA A 213 -5.58 15.65 -2.29
N MET A 214 -5.30 14.36 -2.42
CA MET A 214 -3.96 13.86 -2.67
C MET A 214 -3.95 12.97 -3.91
N ARG A 215 -2.88 13.05 -4.69
CA ARG A 215 -2.69 12.30 -5.94
C ARG A 215 -1.37 11.55 -5.91
N LYS A 216 -1.36 10.38 -6.53
CA LYS A 216 -0.13 9.62 -6.80
C LYS A 216 -0.07 9.25 -8.27
N ASP A 217 1.08 9.50 -8.88
CA ASP A 217 1.42 8.95 -10.20
C ASP A 217 1.93 7.51 -10.02
N LEU A 218 1.27 6.55 -10.65
CA LEU A 218 1.56 5.13 -10.55
C LEU A 218 2.73 4.69 -11.45
N ARG A 219 3.17 5.53 -12.39
CA ARG A 219 4.34 5.29 -13.25
C ARG A 219 5.63 5.46 -12.49
N VAL A 220 5.61 6.30 -11.45
CA VAL A 220 6.75 6.52 -10.57
C VAL A 220 6.77 5.44 -9.48
N PRO A 221 7.83 4.64 -9.37
CA PRO A 221 7.91 3.63 -8.31
C PRO A 221 7.94 4.30 -6.93
N PRO A 222 7.41 3.63 -5.88
CA PRO A 222 7.50 4.13 -4.51
C PRO A 222 8.96 4.43 -4.12
N PRO A 223 9.22 5.46 -3.29
CA PRO A 223 10.59 5.84 -2.90
C PRO A 223 11.40 4.70 -2.26
N ASP A 224 10.76 3.81 -1.51
CA ASP A 224 11.41 2.64 -0.91
C ASP A 224 11.83 1.61 -1.96
N VAL A 225 11.04 1.44 -3.02
CA VAL A 225 11.40 0.60 -4.17
C VAL A 225 12.53 1.24 -4.97
N LEU A 226 12.48 2.56 -5.17
CA LEU A 226 13.57 3.28 -5.85
C LEU A 226 14.88 3.18 -5.06
N ALA A 227 14.84 3.35 -3.74
CA ALA A 227 16.00 3.20 -2.87
C ALA A 227 16.55 1.77 -2.90
N LEU A 228 15.67 0.75 -2.83
CA LEU A 228 16.10 -0.65 -2.95
C LEU A 228 16.75 -0.94 -4.31
N ARG A 229 16.17 -0.44 -5.41
CA ARG A 229 16.76 -0.58 -6.76
C ARG A 229 18.13 0.09 -6.84
N ALA A 230 18.26 1.30 -6.32
CA ALA A 230 19.53 2.01 -6.27
C ALA A 230 20.58 1.27 -5.41
N ALA A 231 20.17 0.74 -4.25
CA ALA A 231 21.05 -0.03 -3.38
C ALA A 231 21.51 -1.35 -4.01
N LEU A 232 20.60 -2.06 -4.70
CA LEU A 232 20.95 -3.27 -5.44
C LEU A 232 21.92 -2.97 -6.58
N LEU A 233 21.64 -1.94 -7.39
CA LEU A 233 22.54 -1.52 -8.48
C LEU A 233 23.92 -1.10 -7.94
N GLY A 234 23.96 -0.28 -6.88
CA GLY A 234 25.20 0.17 -6.26
C GLY A 234 25.99 -0.96 -5.60
N GLY A 235 25.30 -1.88 -4.92
CA GLY A 235 25.92 -3.05 -4.30
C GLY A 235 26.45 -4.05 -5.33
N SER A 236 25.68 -4.33 -6.38
CA SER A 236 26.13 -5.15 -7.52
C SER A 236 27.33 -4.53 -8.21
N TYR A 237 27.32 -3.21 -8.45
CA TYR A 237 28.47 -2.49 -8.99
C TYR A 237 29.70 -2.61 -8.09
N TYR A 238 29.55 -2.37 -6.79
CA TYR A 238 30.66 -2.47 -5.83
C TYR A 238 31.29 -3.86 -5.82
N LEU A 239 30.47 -4.92 -5.75
CA LEU A 239 30.94 -6.30 -5.76
C LEU A 239 31.66 -6.64 -7.07
N TYR A 240 31.11 -6.21 -8.21
CA TYR A 240 31.72 -6.44 -9.51
C TYR A 240 33.04 -5.67 -9.66
N ALA A 241 33.12 -4.43 -9.18
CA ALA A 241 34.36 -3.65 -9.17
C ALA A 241 35.46 -4.31 -8.32
N GLN A 242 35.11 -4.85 -7.14
CA GLN A 242 36.04 -5.62 -6.30
C GLN A 242 36.53 -6.89 -7.01
N TYR A 243 35.62 -7.61 -7.67
CA TYR A 243 35.96 -8.76 -8.49
C TYR A 243 36.96 -8.40 -9.61
N VAL A 244 36.70 -7.34 -10.38
CA VAL A 244 37.63 -6.88 -11.42
C VAL A 244 38.98 -6.47 -10.84
N ALA A 245 38.98 -5.71 -9.74
CA ALA A 245 40.21 -5.26 -9.07
C ALA A 245 41.06 -6.40 -8.51
N SER A 246 40.44 -7.52 -8.13
CA SER A 246 41.15 -8.70 -7.64
C SER A 246 41.90 -9.46 -8.74
N GLY A 247 41.57 -9.24 -10.02
CA GLY A 247 42.27 -9.83 -11.16
C GLY A 247 42.12 -11.35 -11.32
N VAL A 248 41.32 -12.03 -10.50
CA VAL A 248 41.11 -13.49 -10.58
C VAL A 248 40.43 -13.94 -11.87
N GLY A 249 39.60 -13.08 -12.47
CA GLY A 249 38.81 -13.41 -13.65
C GLY A 249 37.79 -14.53 -13.42
N PRO A 250 37.04 -14.92 -14.46
CA PRO A 250 35.87 -15.80 -14.29
C PRO A 250 36.28 -17.24 -13.96
N GLU A 251 37.41 -17.71 -14.52
CA GLU A 251 37.98 -19.02 -14.20
C GLU A 251 38.48 -19.09 -12.75
N GLY A 252 39.19 -18.06 -12.29
CA GLY A 252 39.71 -18.00 -10.92
C GLY A 252 38.60 -17.90 -9.87
N LEU A 253 37.54 -17.12 -10.17
CA LEU A 253 36.37 -17.02 -9.32
C LEU A 253 35.64 -18.37 -9.18
N LEU A 254 35.44 -19.09 -10.30
CA LEU A 254 34.81 -20.40 -10.27
C LEU A 254 35.65 -21.41 -9.50
N ARG A 255 36.96 -21.49 -9.75
CA ARG A 255 37.85 -22.39 -8.99
C ARG A 255 37.78 -22.13 -7.48
N GLY A 256 37.79 -20.86 -7.05
CA GLY A 256 37.62 -20.53 -5.63
C GLY A 256 36.26 -20.93 -5.06
N ALA A 257 35.18 -20.82 -5.85
CA ALA A 257 33.85 -21.27 -5.44
C ALA A 257 33.74 -22.80 -5.37
N GLU A 258 34.39 -23.53 -6.29
CA GLU A 258 34.47 -25.00 -6.27
C GLU A 258 35.20 -25.50 -5.02
N GLU A 259 36.32 -24.86 -4.64
CA GLU A 259 37.08 -25.19 -3.44
C GLU A 259 36.24 -25.02 -2.15
N VAL A 260 35.40 -23.99 -2.08
CA VAL A 260 34.56 -23.71 -0.91
C VAL A 260 33.31 -24.58 -0.86
N SER A 261 32.69 -24.85 -2.02
CA SER A 261 31.39 -25.52 -2.10
C SER A 261 31.48 -27.04 -2.31
N GLY A 262 32.59 -27.54 -2.87
CA GLY A 262 32.75 -28.92 -3.31
C GLY A 262 31.91 -29.29 -4.54
N LEU A 263 31.31 -28.30 -5.22
CA LEU A 263 30.53 -28.49 -6.45
C LEU A 263 31.43 -28.32 -7.68
N ASP A 264 31.12 -29.03 -8.78
CA ASP A 264 31.69 -28.73 -10.10
C ASP A 264 30.88 -27.59 -10.74
N LEU A 265 31.53 -26.46 -10.99
CA LEU A 265 30.91 -25.24 -11.46
C LEU A 265 31.45 -24.82 -12.84
N GLN A 266 32.30 -25.61 -13.48
CA GLN A 266 32.89 -25.26 -14.79
C GLN A 266 31.85 -25.04 -15.89
N ALA A 267 30.68 -25.68 -15.79
CA ALA A 267 29.57 -25.45 -16.71
C ALA A 267 29.08 -23.98 -16.73
N LEU A 268 29.37 -23.19 -15.69
CA LEU A 268 29.00 -21.78 -15.58
C LEU A 268 30.02 -20.84 -16.25
N LEU A 269 31.21 -21.32 -16.60
CA LEU A 269 32.29 -20.49 -17.15
C LEU A 269 31.86 -19.67 -18.38
N PRO A 270 31.21 -20.26 -19.42
CA PRO A 270 30.79 -19.49 -20.59
C PRO A 270 29.81 -18.36 -20.24
N ALA A 271 28.93 -18.59 -19.27
CA ALA A 271 27.97 -17.59 -18.82
C ALA A 271 28.65 -16.44 -18.07
N LEU A 272 29.58 -16.75 -17.16
CA LEU A 272 30.37 -15.76 -16.43
C LEU A 272 31.25 -14.93 -17.38
N THR A 273 31.92 -15.57 -18.34
CA THR A 273 32.70 -14.87 -19.37
C THR A 273 31.83 -13.94 -20.21
N ALA A 274 30.63 -14.38 -20.59
CA ALA A 274 29.69 -13.55 -21.35
C ALA A 274 29.21 -12.33 -20.54
N VAL A 275 28.97 -12.49 -19.24
CA VAL A 275 28.67 -11.38 -18.33
C VAL A 275 29.83 -10.39 -18.28
N ASP A 276 31.06 -10.88 -18.11
CA ASP A 276 32.24 -10.01 -18.07
C ASP A 276 32.39 -9.22 -19.36
N GLN A 277 32.30 -9.87 -20.52
CA GLN A 277 32.39 -9.22 -21.82
C GLN A 277 31.32 -8.13 -22.03
N ALA A 278 30.11 -8.34 -21.50
CA ALA A 278 29.03 -7.37 -21.60
C ALA A 278 29.18 -6.19 -20.63
N VAL A 279 29.69 -6.44 -19.42
CA VAL A 279 29.65 -5.48 -18.31
C VAL A 279 30.95 -4.67 -18.21
N LEU A 280 32.11 -5.26 -18.47
CA LEU A 280 33.42 -4.58 -18.35
C LEU A 280 33.48 -3.26 -19.16
N PRO A 281 33.05 -3.21 -20.43
CA PRO A 281 33.10 -1.98 -21.24
C PRO A 281 32.19 -0.87 -20.71
N LEU A 282 31.09 -1.23 -20.07
CA LEU A 282 30.14 -0.27 -19.49
C LEU A 282 30.69 0.38 -18.22
N LEU A 283 31.55 -0.34 -17.49
CA LEU A 283 32.07 0.09 -16.19
C LEU A 283 33.49 0.66 -16.24
N SER A 284 34.27 0.37 -17.29
CA SER A 284 35.64 0.87 -17.40
C SER A 284 35.79 2.39 -17.23
N PRO A 285 34.90 3.26 -17.75
CA PRO A 285 35.04 4.71 -17.57
C PRO A 285 34.85 5.13 -16.10
N LEU A 286 34.04 4.40 -15.34
CA LEU A 286 33.75 4.68 -13.92
C LEU A 286 34.85 4.13 -13.01
N LEU A 287 35.44 2.99 -13.35
CA LEU A 287 36.60 2.43 -12.64
C LEU A 287 37.83 3.31 -12.78
N ASP A 288 38.09 3.82 -13.99
CA ASP A 288 39.18 4.77 -14.24
C ASP A 288 39.02 6.07 -13.45
N MET A 289 37.79 6.59 -13.32
CA MET A 289 37.49 7.76 -12.48
C MET A 289 37.71 7.51 -10.98
N ALA A 290 37.45 6.30 -10.49
CA ALA A 290 37.64 5.96 -9.07
C ALA A 290 39.10 5.67 -8.70
N SER A 291 39.95 5.38 -9.70
CA SER A 291 41.39 5.16 -9.55
C SER A 291 42.25 6.45 -9.59
N ARG A 292 41.64 7.61 -9.86
CA ARG A 292 42.26 8.95 -9.83
C ARG A 292 41.90 9.69 -8.56
#